data_AF-A0A438XRE2-F1
#
_entry.id   AF-A0A438XRE2-F1
#
_cell.length_a   1.000
_cell.length_b   1.000
_cell.length_c   1.000
_cell.angle_alpha   90.00
_cell.angle_beta   90.00
_cell.angle_gamma   90.00
#
_symmetry.space_group_name_H-M   'P 1'
#
loop_
_entity.id
_entity.type
_entity.pdbx_description
1 polymer ?
#
loop_
_entity_poly.entity_id
_entity_poly.type
_entity_poly.pdbx_seq_one_letter_code
_entity_poly.pdbx_strand_id
1 'polypeptide(L)'
;MWITQEITPYLRKEYTIEAKLLDVRSEHNILEIFKSKDFGEIAMLNRQLLFKNFLHIESELLAHMGGCTKKELKEVLIVDGFDLELAHQLFKYDTRIDFVQADEKIL
;
A
#
# COMPACT_ATOMS: atom_id res chain seq x y z
N MET A 1 12.40 -7.85 -17.88
CA MET A 1 11.38 -6.80 -18.15
C MET A 1 11.55 -5.72 -17.10
N TRP A 2 11.16 -4.48 -17.36
CA TRP A 2 11.22 -3.40 -16.38
C TRP A 2 9.89 -2.67 -16.29
N ILE A 3 9.62 -2.08 -15.12
CA ILE A 3 8.60 -1.04 -14.95
C ILE A 3 9.30 0.30 -14.80
N THR A 4 8.71 1.34 -15.39
CA THR A 4 9.24 2.70 -15.34
C THR A 4 8.22 3.59 -14.64
N GLN A 5 8.63 4.24 -13.56
CA GLN A 5 7.87 5.28 -12.89
C GLN A 5 8.46 6.64 -13.25
N GLU A 6 7.69 7.47 -13.94
CA GLU A 6 8.04 8.87 -14.16
C GLU A 6 7.60 9.70 -12.96
N ILE A 7 8.55 10.25 -12.23
CA ILE A 7 8.30 11.10 -11.05
C ILE A 7 8.16 12.55 -11.49
N THR A 8 9.05 12.99 -12.38
CA THR A 8 9.01 14.29 -13.06
C THR A 8 9.48 14.11 -14.50
N PRO A 9 9.32 15.12 -15.38
CA PRO A 9 9.86 15.05 -16.75
C PRO A 9 11.38 14.81 -16.83
N TYR A 10 12.11 15.03 -15.74
CA TYR A 10 13.57 14.90 -15.65
C TYR A 10 14.03 13.76 -14.73
N LEU A 11 13.09 13.07 -14.04
CA LEU A 11 13.40 12.02 -13.09
C LEU A 11 12.52 10.80 -13.32
N ARG A 12 13.18 9.69 -13.67
CA ARG A 12 12.57 8.38 -13.84
C ARG A 12 13.24 7.38 -12.92
N LYS A 13 12.45 6.46 -12.38
CA LYS A 13 12.94 5.27 -11.67
C LYS A 13 12.53 4.03 -12.45
N GLU A 14 13.45 3.09 -12.55
CA GLU A 14 13.22 1.82 -13.24
C GLU A 14 13.49 0.67 -12.29
N TYR A 15 12.62 -0.33 -12.35
CA TYR A 15 12.72 -1.52 -11.52
C TYR A 15 12.63 -2.76 -12.37
N THR A 16 13.58 -3.68 -12.16
CA THR A 16 13.58 -4.97 -12.84
C THR A 16 12.48 -5.86 -12.28
N ILE A 17 11.71 -6.45 -13.19
CA ILE A 17 10.63 -7.39 -12.87
C ILE A 17 10.79 -8.70 -13.65
N GLU A 18 10.30 -9.76 -13.04
CA GLU A 18 10.26 -11.11 -13.63
C GLU A 18 9.01 -11.29 -14.49
N ALA A 19 7.84 -10.90 -13.96
CA ALA A 19 6.56 -11.07 -14.61
C ALA A 19 5.51 -10.08 -14.10
N LYS A 20 4.47 -9.82 -14.90
CA LYS A 20 3.23 -9.19 -14.45
C LYS A 20 2.29 -10.27 -13.96
N LEU A 21 1.76 -10.11 -12.75
CA LEU A 21 0.87 -11.06 -12.08
C LEU A 21 -0.60 -10.66 -12.20
N LEU A 22 -0.89 -9.35 -12.17
CA LEU A 22 -2.25 -8.81 -12.15
C LEU A 22 -2.34 -7.51 -12.97
N ASP A 23 -3.47 -7.29 -13.63
CA ASP A 23 -3.92 -6.02 -14.21
C ASP A 23 -5.41 -5.89 -13.95
N VAL A 24 -5.79 -5.00 -13.03
CA VAL A 24 -7.17 -4.75 -12.65
C VAL A 24 -7.47 -3.27 -12.87
N ARG A 25 -8.65 -3.00 -13.43
CA ARG A 25 -9.12 -1.66 -13.74
C ARG A 25 -10.53 -1.46 -13.21
N SER A 26 -10.72 -0.39 -12.46
CA SER A 26 -12.02 0.13 -12.04
C SER A 26 -12.31 1.45 -12.75
N GLU A 27 -13.38 2.12 -12.35
CA GLU A 27 -13.71 3.46 -12.83
C GLU A 27 -12.65 4.49 -12.42
N HIS A 28 -12.05 4.33 -11.24
CA HIS A 28 -11.17 5.32 -10.62
C HIS A 28 -9.71 4.86 -10.50
N ASN A 29 -9.46 3.55 -10.52
CA ASN A 29 -8.15 2.99 -10.23
C ASN A 29 -7.66 2.00 -11.29
N ILE A 30 -6.34 2.03 -11.51
CA ILE A 30 -5.60 1.00 -12.24
C ILE A 30 -4.61 0.39 -11.26
N LEU A 31 -4.76 -0.91 -11.02
CA LEU A 31 -3.87 -1.71 -10.19
C LEU A 31 -3.14 -2.74 -11.04
N GLU A 32 -1.82 -2.71 -10.98
CA GLU A 32 -0.97 -3.72 -11.60
C GLU A 32 -0.04 -4.32 -10.54
N ILE A 33 0.07 -5.64 -10.49
CA ILE A 33 1.00 -6.32 -9.57
C ILE A 33 2.07 -7.01 -10.39
N PHE A 34 3.32 -6.82 -9.99
CA PHE A 34 4.50 -7.35 -10.64
C PHE A 34 5.33 -8.18 -9.67
N LYS A 35 5.91 -9.27 -10.15
CA LYS A 35 6.89 -10.06 -9.42
C LYS A 35 8.29 -9.48 -9.61
N SER A 36 9.01 -9.29 -8.52
CA SER A 36 10.39 -8.81 -8.51
C SER A 36 11.27 -9.68 -7.63
N LYS A 37 12.51 -9.88 -8.05
CA LYS A 37 13.49 -10.68 -7.30
C LYS A 37 13.90 -10.01 -5.98
N ASP A 38 14.04 -8.70 -5.97
CA ASP A 38 14.56 -7.95 -4.82
C ASP A 38 13.45 -7.42 -3.90
N PHE A 39 12.26 -7.19 -4.45
CA PHE A 39 11.15 -6.56 -3.73
C PHE A 39 9.97 -7.50 -3.42
N GLY A 40 10.06 -8.77 -3.84
CA GLY A 40 8.96 -9.72 -3.77
C GLY A 40 7.87 -9.36 -4.79
N GLU A 41 6.90 -8.57 -4.36
CA GLU A 41 5.85 -8.02 -5.23
C GLU A 41 5.90 -6.50 -5.22
N ILE A 42 5.64 -5.92 -6.39
CA ILE A 42 5.51 -4.47 -6.57
C ILE A 42 4.09 -4.22 -7.07
N ALA A 43 3.32 -3.42 -6.35
CA ALA A 43 2.03 -2.94 -6.82
C ALA A 43 2.20 -1.54 -7.42
N MET A 44 1.61 -1.32 -8.59
CA MET A 44 1.45 0.00 -9.18
C MET A 44 -0.02 0.37 -9.16
N LEU A 45 -0.37 1.33 -8.31
CA LEU A 45 -1.72 1.88 -8.16
C LEU A 45 -1.72 3.32 -8.68
N ASN A 46 -2.43 3.61 -9.77
CA ASN A 46 -2.53 4.95 -10.34
C ASN A 46 -1.19 5.70 -10.49
N ARG A 47 -0.11 4.97 -10.83
CA ARG A 47 1.28 5.45 -10.96
C ARG A 47 2.08 5.56 -9.65
N GLN A 48 1.49 5.28 -8.49
CA GLN A 48 2.22 5.10 -7.25
C GLN A 48 2.73 3.66 -7.14
N LEU A 49 3.98 3.49 -6.73
CA LEU A 49 4.58 2.17 -6.53
C LEU A 49 4.60 1.85 -5.04
N LEU A 50 4.08 0.69 -4.69
CA LEU A 50 4.18 0.09 -3.36
C LEU A 50 5.01 -1.18 -3.46
N PHE A 51 5.97 -1.33 -2.55
CA PHE A 51 6.87 -2.47 -2.52
C PHE A 51 6.52 -3.33 -1.31
N LYS A 52 6.16 -4.59 -1.54
CA LYS A 52 5.72 -5.52 -0.47
C LYS A 52 6.69 -5.56 0.71
N ASN A 53 7.99 -5.62 0.43
CA ASN A 53 9.03 -5.69 1.45
C ASN A 53 9.18 -4.40 2.29
N PHE A 54 8.56 -3.29 1.88
CA PHE A 54 8.72 -1.98 2.50
C PHE A 54 7.40 -1.37 3.01
N LEU A 55 6.26 -2.04 2.82
CA LEU A 55 4.95 -1.56 3.29
C LEU A 55 4.97 -1.21 4.79
N HIS A 56 5.67 -2.03 5.58
CA HIS A 56 5.78 -1.89 7.03
C HIS A 56 6.29 -0.51 7.48
N ILE A 57 7.13 0.17 6.69
CA ILE A 57 7.78 1.42 7.12
C ILE A 57 6.76 2.52 7.38
N GLU A 58 5.87 2.77 6.42
CA GLU A 58 4.86 3.83 6.55
C GLU A 58 3.78 3.43 7.54
N SER A 59 3.32 2.18 7.48
CA SER A 59 2.27 1.66 8.36
C SER A 59 2.68 1.63 9.83
N GLU A 60 3.91 1.19 10.16
CA GLU A 60 4.42 1.19 11.54
C GLU A 60 4.55 2.62 12.06
N LEU A 61 5.09 3.52 11.24
CA LEU A 61 5.22 4.93 11.61
C LEU A 61 3.85 5.54 11.93
N LEU A 62 2.88 5.42 11.02
CA LEU A 62 1.54 5.99 11.19
C LEU A 62 0.77 5.36 12.35
N ALA A 63 0.77 4.02 12.45
CA ALA A 63 0.06 3.32 13.51
C ALA A 63 0.61 3.67 14.90
N HIS A 64 1.94 3.64 15.06
CA HIS A 64 2.56 3.80 16.36
C HIS A 64 2.64 5.26 16.81
N MET A 65 2.72 6.23 15.90
CA MET A 65 2.60 7.65 16.29
C MET A 65 1.26 7.95 16.96
N GLY A 66 0.15 7.49 16.38
CA GLY A 66 -1.19 7.67 16.97
C GLY A 66 -1.42 6.77 18.19
N GLY A 67 -1.07 5.48 18.08
CA GLY A 67 -1.30 4.47 19.12
C GLY A 67 -0.50 4.72 20.40
N CYS A 68 0.71 5.27 20.31
CA CYS A 68 1.53 5.55 21.50
C CYS A 68 1.21 6.90 22.16
N THR A 69 0.51 7.81 21.47
CA THR A 69 0.18 9.14 22.01
C THR A 69 -1.20 9.19 22.68
N LYS A 70 -2.11 8.30 22.28
CA LYS A 70 -3.44 8.17 22.90
C LYS A 70 -3.39 7.17 24.05
N LYS A 71 -3.90 7.56 25.23
CA LYS A 71 -3.94 6.68 26.42
C LYS A 71 -4.69 5.37 26.18
N GLU A 72 -5.80 5.43 25.46
CA GLU A 72 -6.62 4.27 25.07
C GLU A 72 -7.10 4.44 23.63
N LEU A 73 -6.79 3.46 22.77
CA LEU A 73 -7.19 3.42 21.37
C LEU A 73 -8.25 2.33 21.19
N LYS A 74 -9.54 2.69 21.26
CA LYS A 74 -10.65 1.71 21.21
C LYS A 74 -11.22 1.49 19.81
N GLU A 75 -11.30 2.58 19.04
CA GLU A 75 -11.93 2.60 17.73
C GLU A 75 -11.07 3.44 16.79
N VAL A 76 -10.83 2.91 15.60
CA VAL A 76 -10.06 3.55 14.53
C VAL A 76 -10.82 3.41 13.22
N LEU A 77 -10.90 4.53 12.49
CA LEU A 77 -11.39 4.56 11.13
C LEU A 77 -10.19 4.74 10.19
N ILE A 78 -10.04 3.83 9.25
CA ILE A 78 -9.13 3.98 8.11
C ILE A 78 -9.98 4.26 6.89
N VAL A 79 -9.71 5.38 6.21
CA VAL A 79 -10.42 5.79 5.01
C VAL A 79 -9.47 5.69 3.84
N ASP A 80 -9.90 4.94 2.83
CA ASP A 80 -9.10 4.59 1.67
C ASP A 80 -7.85 3.77 2.03
N GLY A 81 -7.17 3.28 1.01
CA GLY A 81 -5.99 2.43 1.15
C GLY A 81 -6.09 1.17 0.32
N PHE A 82 -4.95 0.75 -0.20
CA PHE A 82 -4.83 -0.43 -1.03
C PHE A 82 -4.36 -1.64 -0.23
N ASP A 83 -3.32 -1.47 0.59
CA ASP A 83 -2.85 -2.52 1.48
C ASP A 83 -3.50 -2.42 2.87
N LEU A 84 -3.56 -3.58 3.55
CA LEU A 84 -4.08 -3.70 4.90
C LEU A 84 -2.99 -3.58 5.98
N GLU A 85 -1.77 -3.13 5.63
CA GLU A 85 -0.65 -3.15 6.57
C GLU A 85 -0.88 -2.14 7.71
N LEU A 86 -1.43 -0.95 7.43
CA LEU A 86 -1.79 0.00 8.48
C LEU A 86 -2.79 -0.59 9.48
N ALA A 87 -3.83 -1.27 8.98
CA ALA A 87 -4.79 -1.97 9.81
C ALA A 87 -4.10 -3.07 10.63
N HIS A 88 -3.22 -3.87 10.01
CA HIS A 88 -2.44 -4.91 10.68
C HIS A 88 -1.61 -4.36 11.85
N GLN A 89 -0.97 -3.21 11.68
CA GLN A 89 -0.19 -2.57 12.74
C GLN A 89 -1.09 -2.03 13.87
N LEU A 90 -2.24 -1.45 13.54
CA LEU A 90 -3.21 -0.95 14.52
C LEU A 90 -3.90 -2.08 15.31
N PHE A 91 -4.07 -3.27 14.72
CA PHE A 91 -4.62 -4.45 15.40
C PHE A 91 -3.81 -4.85 16.64
N LYS A 92 -2.52 -4.48 16.71
CA LYS A 92 -1.65 -4.75 17.87
C LYS A 92 -2.09 -4.02 19.15
N TYR A 93 -2.97 -3.03 19.05
CA TYR A 93 -3.50 -2.24 20.18
C TYR A 93 -4.84 -2.75 20.74
N ASP A 94 -5.30 -3.94 20.34
CA ASP A 94 -6.61 -4.49 20.73
C ASP A 94 -7.76 -3.50 20.45
N THR A 95 -7.73 -2.91 19.25
CA THR A 95 -8.64 -1.85 18.82
C THR A 95 -9.61 -2.37 17.77
N ARG A 96 -10.83 -1.82 17.73
CA ARG A 96 -11.77 -2.05 16.63
C ARG A 96 -11.38 -1.15 15.45
N ILE A 97 -11.24 -1.74 14.27
CA ILE A 97 -10.86 -1.02 13.05
C ILE A 97 -12.01 -1.14 12.04
N ASP A 98 -12.54 0.00 11.63
CA ASP A 98 -13.42 0.10 10.46
C ASP A 98 -12.56 0.59 9.28
N PHE A 99 -12.50 -0.19 8.20
CA PHE A 99 -11.74 0.15 6.97
C PHE A 99 -12.73 0.44 5.84
N VAL A 100 -12.68 1.66 5.30
CA VAL A 100 -13.61 2.12 4.27
C VAL A 100 -12.86 2.23 2.95
N GLN A 101 -13.17 1.33 2.01
CA GLN A 101 -12.68 1.36 0.63
C GLN A 101 -13.86 1.47 -0.33
N ALA A 102 -13.82 2.49 -1.19
CA ALA A 102 -14.86 2.75 -2.19
C ALA A 102 -14.69 1.89 -3.45
N ASP A 103 -13.47 1.45 -3.75
CA ASP A 103 -13.17 0.61 -4.91
C ASP A 103 -12.88 -0.83 -4.51
N GLU A 104 -13.91 -1.67 -4.58
CA GLU A 104 -13.84 -3.09 -4.25
C GLU A 104 -12.88 -3.89 -5.14
N LYS A 105 -12.47 -3.35 -6.29
CA LYS A 105 -11.56 -4.07 -7.20
C LYS A 105 -10.09 -4.00 -6.78
N ILE A 106 -9.74 -3.07 -5.89
CA ILE A 106 -8.36 -2.88 -5.46
C ILE A 106 -8.09 -3.41 -4.05
N LEU A 107 -9.11 -3.79 -3.28
CA LEU A 107 -8.93 -4.41 -1.96
C LEU A 107 -8.76 -5.93 -2.04
#